data_AF-A0A915UMK3-F1
#
_entry.id   AF-A0A915UMK3-F1
#
_cell.length_a   1.000
_cell.length_b   1.000
_cell.length_c   1.000
_cell.angle_alpha   90.00
_cell.angle_beta   90.00
_cell.angle_gamma   90.00
#
_symmetry.space_group_name_H-M   'P 1'
#
loop_
_entity.id
_entity.type
_entity.pdbx_description
1 polymer ?
#
loop_
_entity_poly.entity_id
_entity_poly.type
_entity_poly.pdbx_seq_one_letter_code
_entity_poly.pdbx_strand_id
1 'polypeptide(L)'
;MFRRKTFSLGLAAVLVLAQPLLAGFAGTDIYLPSVGSALGVAPWYTTVWVYNPNTSPATVTFYFLKRQPNPSPSSYTDTIPPGDVKRYDDAVKFMFNESTFGALRIVSNQKVLVSSRIYAQGSGETIRDSKGQYFGGIPASFAIGAGEKTRIVGVRQTSANKAESDFRFNVGVVETTGNGCTVTLRLLDASGAPVATTDWNLGPREQRQQSVWDLFQAATPDHQVEIEVTGGSGKVIAFGSSIANGSDDPSTVEMHFADSLLAENSTGGSGTITGVTAGQGLTGGGTSGNVTLNVGAGPGITVDADTVGVATNGITASMLQDSAAVKSLNGLTGNVNLVAGSNVSITPSGQTITISATPGGGGVVTSRR
;
A
#
# COMPACT_ATOMS: atom_id res chain seq x y z
N MET A 1 0.67 -57.97 35.75
CA MET A 1 -0.32 -57.01 36.28
C MET A 1 0.07 -55.61 35.80
N PHE A 2 -0.85 -54.85 35.19
CA PHE A 2 -0.50 -53.71 34.32
C PHE A 2 0.04 -52.46 35.06
N ARG A 3 1.16 -51.90 34.57
CA ARG A 3 1.55 -50.50 34.84
C ARG A 3 0.69 -49.57 33.97
N ARG A 4 -0.20 -48.77 34.57
CA ARG A 4 -0.84 -47.65 33.88
C ARG A 4 0.19 -46.54 33.64
N LYS A 5 0.45 -46.19 32.38
CA LYS A 5 1.09 -44.92 32.00
C LYS A 5 0.00 -43.87 31.86
N THR A 6 -0.01 -42.86 32.73
CA THR A 6 -0.83 -41.65 32.55
C THR A 6 -0.19 -40.79 31.46
N PHE A 7 -0.88 -40.58 30.35
CA PHE A 7 -0.53 -39.56 29.36
C PHE A 7 -1.20 -38.25 29.74
N SER A 8 -0.41 -37.24 30.08
CA SER A 8 -0.89 -35.87 30.27
C SER A 8 -1.05 -35.20 28.91
N LEU A 9 -2.28 -35.02 28.43
CA LEU A 9 -2.53 -34.12 27.29
C LEU A 9 -2.31 -32.68 27.75
N GLY A 10 -1.21 -32.07 27.32
CA GLY A 10 -0.99 -30.64 27.46
C GLY A 10 -1.91 -29.89 26.49
N LEU A 11 -2.98 -29.29 27.01
CA LEU A 11 -3.86 -28.42 26.21
C LEU A 11 -3.14 -27.10 25.94
N ALA A 12 -2.49 -26.99 24.79
CA ALA A 12 -1.90 -25.75 24.32
C ALA A 12 -3.01 -24.76 23.93
N ALA A 13 -3.39 -23.89 24.88
CA ALA A 13 -4.31 -22.79 24.61
C ALA A 13 -3.61 -21.79 23.66
N VAL A 14 -3.94 -21.86 22.38
CA VAL A 14 -3.54 -20.84 21.40
C VAL A 14 -4.31 -19.57 21.75
N LEU A 15 -3.66 -18.68 22.51
CA LEU A 15 -4.17 -17.35 22.79
C LEU A 15 -4.08 -16.53 21.50
N VAL A 16 -5.14 -16.60 20.69
CA VAL A 16 -5.32 -15.70 19.54
C VAL A 16 -5.54 -14.30 20.11
N LEU A 17 -4.43 -13.57 20.27
CA LEU A 17 -4.48 -12.13 20.51
C LEU A 17 -5.13 -11.51 19.28
N ALA A 18 -6.40 -11.11 19.42
CA ALA A 18 -7.11 -10.36 18.40
C ALA A 18 -6.35 -9.06 18.16
N GLN A 19 -5.60 -8.99 17.07
CA GLN A 19 -4.95 -7.75 16.68
C GLN A 19 -6.04 -6.76 16.26
N PRO A 20 -6.01 -5.51 16.73
CA PRO A 20 -6.99 -4.52 16.34
C PRO A 20 -6.84 -4.24 14.85
N LEU A 21 -7.83 -4.68 14.06
CA LEU A 21 -7.99 -4.27 12.67
C LEU A 21 -8.40 -2.79 12.67
N LEU A 22 -7.40 -1.92 12.47
CA LEU A 22 -7.58 -0.47 12.49
C LEU A 22 -8.29 -0.01 11.21
N ALA A 23 -9.60 0.21 11.29
CA ALA A 23 -10.44 0.60 10.15
C ALA A 23 -10.38 2.11 9.78
N GLY A 24 -9.72 2.94 10.59
CA GLY A 24 -9.53 4.37 10.31
C GLY A 24 -8.17 4.66 9.67
N PHE A 25 -8.07 5.74 8.89
CA PHE A 25 -6.86 6.10 8.13
C PHE A 25 -5.70 6.63 9.01
N ALA A 26 -5.10 5.75 9.80
CA ALA A 26 -3.93 6.08 10.62
C ALA A 26 -2.66 6.25 9.76
N GLY A 27 -1.86 7.30 10.04
CA GLY A 27 -0.71 7.67 9.21
C GLY A 27 0.35 8.49 9.95
N THR A 28 1.44 8.79 9.25
CA THR A 28 2.57 9.60 9.75
C THR A 28 2.60 11.02 9.15
N ASP A 29 1.82 11.28 8.11
CA ASP A 29 1.60 12.61 7.52
C ASP A 29 0.12 12.67 7.10
N ILE A 30 -0.68 13.45 7.84
CA ILE A 30 -2.15 13.45 7.81
C ILE A 30 -2.68 14.87 7.67
N TYR A 31 -3.79 15.05 6.96
CA TYR A 31 -4.43 16.34 6.77
C TYR A 31 -5.82 16.37 7.39
N LEU A 32 -6.14 17.47 8.07
CA LEU A 32 -7.51 17.88 8.39
C LEU A 32 -7.85 19.03 7.44
N PRO A 33 -8.68 18.82 6.41
CA PRO A 33 -8.72 19.73 5.27
C PRO A 33 -9.54 21.01 5.48
N SER A 34 -10.30 21.09 6.58
CA SER A 34 -10.95 22.32 7.03
C SER A 34 -10.84 22.46 8.56
N VAL A 35 -10.22 23.54 9.01
CA VAL A 35 -10.16 24.00 10.40
C VAL A 35 -10.34 25.52 10.44
N GLY A 36 -10.67 26.06 11.61
CA GLY A 36 -10.71 27.49 11.84
C GLY A 36 -10.92 27.89 13.30
N SER A 37 -10.51 29.12 13.61
CA SER A 37 -10.86 29.87 14.82
C SER A 37 -11.13 31.32 14.42
N ALA A 38 -12.34 31.63 13.94
CA ALA A 38 -12.61 32.91 13.28
C ALA A 38 -14.10 33.23 13.22
N LEU A 39 -14.43 34.52 13.05
CA LEU A 39 -15.81 34.93 12.77
C LEU A 39 -16.22 34.53 11.35
N GLY A 40 -17.39 33.89 11.24
CA GLY A 40 -18.12 33.64 10.00
C GLY A 40 -19.57 34.08 10.17
N VAL A 41 -20.54 33.22 9.85
CA VAL A 41 -21.96 33.42 10.24
C VAL A 41 -22.17 33.55 11.75
N ALA A 42 -21.29 32.90 12.53
CA ALA A 42 -21.10 33.05 13.97
C ALA A 42 -19.59 32.83 14.26
N PRO A 43 -19.11 32.95 15.51
CA PRO A 43 -17.77 32.50 15.88
C PRO A 43 -17.59 31.00 15.57
N TRP A 44 -16.55 30.66 14.82
CA TRP A 44 -16.16 29.28 14.51
C TRP A 44 -14.95 28.86 15.33
N TYR A 45 -14.94 27.60 15.74
CA TYR A 45 -13.88 26.94 16.50
C TYR A 45 -13.61 25.56 15.92
N THR A 46 -12.46 24.98 16.26
CA THR A 46 -12.12 23.59 15.89
C THR A 46 -11.59 22.83 17.08
N THR A 47 -12.24 21.71 17.42
CA THR A 47 -11.66 20.71 18.31
C THR A 47 -10.94 19.66 17.46
N VAL A 48 -9.73 19.28 17.85
CA VAL A 48 -8.93 18.20 17.23
C VAL A 48 -8.73 17.07 18.24
N TRP A 49 -8.77 15.83 17.78
CA TRP A 49 -8.37 14.65 18.55
C TRP A 49 -7.25 13.91 17.83
N VAL A 50 -6.25 13.46 18.59
CA VAL A 50 -5.18 12.57 18.12
C VAL A 50 -5.12 11.35 19.02
N TYR A 51 -5.29 10.17 18.43
CA TYR A 51 -5.15 8.88 19.07
C TYR A 51 -3.82 8.23 18.67
N ASN A 52 -3.07 7.76 19.65
CA ASN A 52 -1.86 6.96 19.46
C ASN A 52 -2.15 5.47 19.68
N PRO A 53 -2.36 4.65 18.62
CA PRO A 53 -2.59 3.21 18.75
C PRO A 53 -1.31 2.41 19.11
N ASN A 54 -0.14 3.04 19.15
CA ASN A 54 1.14 2.35 19.29
C ASN A 54 1.48 2.08 20.77
N THR A 55 2.43 1.16 20.99
CA THR A 55 2.98 0.83 22.31
C THR A 55 4.09 1.79 22.78
N SER A 56 4.44 2.78 21.97
CA SER A 56 5.46 3.82 22.22
C SER A 56 4.86 5.23 22.10
N PRO A 57 5.43 6.26 22.76
CA PRO A 57 4.94 7.63 22.61
C PRO A 57 5.11 8.15 21.17
N ALA A 58 4.05 8.75 20.64
CA ALA A 58 4.06 9.42 19.34
C ALA A 58 4.34 10.91 19.52
N THR A 59 5.46 11.41 19.00
CA THR A 59 5.70 12.84 18.81
C THR A 59 4.93 13.29 17.58
N VAL A 60 4.15 14.36 17.72
CA VAL A 60 3.25 14.88 16.70
C VAL A 60 3.51 16.37 16.51
N THR A 61 3.75 16.79 15.27
CA THR A 61 3.90 18.20 14.89
C THR A 61 2.77 18.61 13.95
N PHE A 62 1.98 19.58 14.39
CA PHE A 62 0.91 20.20 13.65
C PHE A 62 1.45 21.43 12.91
N TYR A 63 1.02 21.63 11.67
CA TYR A 63 1.35 22.79 10.83
C TYR A 63 0.06 23.44 10.34
N PHE A 64 -0.08 24.76 10.53
CA PHE A 64 -1.29 25.47 10.13
C PHE A 64 -1.21 25.98 8.68
N LEU A 65 -2.08 25.45 7.83
CA LEU A 65 -2.12 25.72 6.40
C LEU A 65 -3.18 26.79 6.09
N LYS A 66 -2.74 28.02 5.80
CA LYS A 66 -3.63 29.17 5.60
C LYS A 66 -4.37 29.14 4.25
N ARG A 67 -5.40 29.98 4.12
CA ARG A 67 -6.16 30.21 2.86
C ARG A 67 -5.43 31.04 1.80
N GLN A 68 -4.15 30.77 1.62
CA GLN A 68 -3.21 31.45 0.72
C GLN A 68 -1.91 30.61 0.64
N PRO A 69 -1.01 30.87 -0.35
CA PRO A 69 0.31 30.26 -0.39
C PRO A 69 1.07 30.40 0.93
N ASN A 70 1.60 29.30 1.45
CA ASN A 70 2.12 29.20 2.81
C ASN A 70 3.38 28.30 2.88
N PRO A 71 4.47 28.65 2.18
CA PRO A 71 5.65 27.79 2.03
C PRO A 71 6.38 27.46 3.35
N SER A 72 6.15 28.25 4.41
CA SER A 72 6.68 28.01 5.75
C SER A 72 5.58 28.13 6.81
N PRO A 73 4.72 27.09 6.97
CA PRO A 73 3.63 27.10 7.94
C PRO A 73 4.14 27.23 9.39
N SER A 74 3.39 27.93 10.24
CA SER A 74 3.62 27.90 11.69
C SER A 74 3.34 26.50 12.25
N SER A 75 4.09 26.10 13.28
CA SER A 75 4.07 24.74 13.82
C SER A 75 3.92 24.66 15.33
N TYR A 76 3.26 23.60 15.82
CA TYR A 76 3.14 23.24 17.23
C TYR A 76 3.49 21.76 17.40
N THR A 77 4.27 21.39 18.41
CA THR A 77 4.72 20.01 18.66
C THR A 77 4.31 19.54 20.05
N ASP A 78 3.88 18.28 20.12
CA ASP A 78 3.38 17.63 21.33
C ASP A 78 3.73 16.12 21.31
N THR A 79 3.56 15.44 22.44
CA THR A 79 3.76 13.99 22.56
C THR A 79 2.50 13.33 23.11
N ILE A 80 2.01 12.31 22.40
CA ILE A 80 0.87 11.49 22.78
C ILE A 80 1.38 10.17 23.38
N PRO A 81 1.06 9.82 24.63
CA PRO A 81 1.47 8.55 25.24
C PRO A 81 0.92 7.32 24.50
N PRO A 82 1.46 6.11 24.75
CA PRO A 82 0.95 4.86 24.17
C PRO A 82 -0.53 4.62 24.52
N GLY A 83 -1.37 4.33 23.54
CA GLY A 83 -2.80 4.05 23.75
C GLY A 83 -3.68 5.26 24.08
N ASP A 84 -3.11 6.46 24.22
CA ASP A 84 -3.85 7.66 24.64
C ASP A 84 -4.55 8.39 23.48
N VAL A 85 -5.65 9.05 23.80
CA VAL A 85 -6.31 10.06 22.95
C VAL A 85 -6.13 11.43 23.58
N LYS A 86 -5.49 12.37 22.86
CA LYS A 86 -5.39 13.77 23.28
C LYS A 86 -6.37 14.64 22.52
N ARG A 87 -7.04 15.55 23.24
CA ARG A 87 -8.00 16.53 22.73
C ARG A 87 -7.40 17.93 22.79
N TYR A 88 -7.61 18.70 21.73
CA TYR A 88 -7.21 20.09 21.62
C TYR A 88 -8.44 20.93 21.27
N ASP A 89 -8.91 21.73 22.22
CA ASP A 89 -10.02 22.67 21.99
C ASP A 89 -9.50 23.99 21.43
N ASP A 90 -10.30 24.56 20.52
CA ASP A 90 -9.94 25.74 19.71
C ASP A 90 -8.51 25.66 19.13
N ALA A 91 -8.19 24.52 18.50
CA ALA A 91 -6.83 24.12 18.18
C ALA A 91 -6.06 25.16 17.35
N VAL A 92 -6.72 25.89 16.44
CA VAL A 92 -6.09 26.96 15.65
C VAL A 92 -5.60 28.11 16.54
N LYS A 93 -6.41 28.52 17.51
CA LYS A 93 -6.05 29.57 18.46
C LYS A 93 -5.05 29.08 19.50
N PHE A 94 -5.26 27.89 20.05
CA PHE A 94 -4.41 27.29 21.08
C PHE A 94 -2.97 27.03 20.58
N MET A 95 -2.83 26.39 19.41
CA MET A 95 -1.52 25.95 18.89
C MET A 95 -0.73 27.08 18.20
N PHE A 96 -1.42 27.99 17.50
CA PHE A 96 -0.77 28.95 16.59
C PHE A 96 -1.05 30.42 16.94
N ASN A 97 -1.91 30.70 17.93
CA ASN A 97 -2.41 32.04 18.27
C ASN A 97 -3.12 32.80 17.11
N GLU A 98 -3.44 32.09 16.03
CA GLU A 98 -4.08 32.63 14.82
C GLU A 98 -5.59 32.80 15.01
N SER A 99 -6.21 33.66 14.21
CA SER A 99 -7.67 33.73 14.09
C SER A 99 -8.10 33.79 12.63
N THR A 100 -8.15 32.63 11.97
CA THR A 100 -8.51 32.48 10.55
C THR A 100 -8.92 31.03 10.24
N PHE A 101 -9.28 30.76 8.99
CA PHE A 101 -9.61 29.43 8.46
C PHE A 101 -8.45 28.85 7.64
N GLY A 102 -8.40 27.52 7.54
CA GLY A 102 -7.34 26.81 6.81
C GLY A 102 -7.49 25.30 6.89
N ALA A 103 -6.36 24.59 6.83
CA ALA A 103 -6.22 23.16 7.12
C ALA A 103 -5.12 22.95 8.19
N LEU A 104 -5.04 21.74 8.74
CA LEU A 104 -3.86 21.27 9.45
C LEU A 104 -3.18 20.17 8.66
N ARG A 105 -1.85 20.21 8.60
CA ARG A 105 -1.01 19.03 8.35
C ARG A 105 -0.45 18.54 9.68
N ILE A 106 -0.49 17.24 9.91
CA ILE A 106 -0.08 16.59 11.15
C ILE A 106 0.96 15.54 10.80
N VAL A 107 2.22 15.79 11.17
CA VAL A 107 3.34 14.88 10.95
C VAL A 107 3.69 14.17 12.26
N SER A 108 3.89 12.86 12.24
CA SER A 108 4.27 12.08 13.42
C SER A 108 5.36 11.05 13.13
N ASN A 109 6.15 10.74 14.16
CA ASN A 109 7.16 9.67 14.13
C ASN A 109 6.55 8.26 14.15
N GLN A 110 5.25 8.11 14.43
CA GLN A 110 4.50 6.85 14.46
C GLN A 110 3.15 7.03 13.73
N LYS A 111 2.46 5.93 13.38
CA LYS A 111 1.10 6.05 12.81
C LYS A 111 0.11 6.50 13.89
N VAL A 112 -0.52 7.65 13.72
CA VAL A 112 -1.59 8.15 14.62
C VAL A 112 -2.91 8.24 13.87
N LEU A 113 -4.03 8.17 14.58
CA LEU A 113 -5.35 8.47 14.02
C LEU A 113 -5.75 9.89 14.44
N VAL A 114 -6.17 10.72 13.49
CA VAL A 114 -6.50 12.13 13.72
C VAL A 114 -7.93 12.39 13.28
N SER A 115 -8.62 13.28 13.98
CA SER A 115 -9.93 13.80 13.56
C SER A 115 -10.17 15.21 14.08
N SER A 116 -11.14 15.92 13.52
CA SER A 116 -11.61 17.20 14.06
C SER A 116 -13.11 17.38 13.92
N ARG A 117 -13.64 18.32 14.71
CA ARG A 117 -14.94 18.94 14.48
C ARG A 117 -14.72 20.44 14.37
N ILE A 118 -15.06 21.01 13.23
CA ILE A 118 -15.14 22.47 13.02
C ILE A 118 -16.59 22.89 13.18
N TYR A 119 -16.86 23.87 14.05
CA TYR A 119 -18.21 24.24 14.46
C TYR A 119 -18.38 25.73 14.73
N ALA A 120 -19.58 26.23 14.42
CA ALA A 120 -20.09 27.52 14.81
C ALA A 120 -20.73 27.45 16.20
N GLN A 121 -20.47 28.42 17.06
CA GLN A 121 -21.13 28.60 18.35
C GLN A 121 -21.35 30.09 18.60
N GLY A 122 -22.61 30.49 18.75
CA GLY A 122 -23.04 31.86 18.99
C GLY A 122 -22.66 32.40 20.37
N SER A 123 -22.81 33.71 20.55
CA SER A 123 -22.58 34.34 21.87
C SER A 123 -23.65 33.89 22.87
N GLY A 124 -23.23 33.40 24.04
CA GLY A 124 -24.12 32.84 25.05
C GLY A 124 -24.58 31.40 24.82
N GLU A 125 -24.28 30.81 23.66
CA GLU A 125 -24.50 29.39 23.39
C GLU A 125 -23.47 28.50 24.08
N THR A 126 -23.81 27.23 24.27
CA THR A 126 -22.88 26.19 24.70
C THR A 126 -22.48 25.29 23.53
N ILE A 127 -21.48 24.43 23.74
CA ILE A 127 -21.10 23.40 22.76
C ILE A 127 -22.27 22.47 22.37
N ARG A 128 -23.31 22.35 23.21
CA ARG A 128 -24.52 21.53 22.96
C ARG A 128 -25.38 22.10 21.84
N ASP A 129 -25.32 23.41 21.64
CA ASP A 129 -26.15 24.16 20.71
C ASP A 129 -25.45 24.30 19.35
N SER A 130 -24.11 24.26 19.37
CA SER A 130 -23.20 24.45 18.23
C SER A 130 -23.51 23.60 16.99
N LYS A 131 -23.43 24.21 15.80
CA LYS A 131 -23.59 23.54 14.49
C LYS A 131 -22.22 23.29 13.89
N GLY A 132 -21.93 22.09 13.40
CA GLY A 132 -20.58 21.78 12.97
C GLY A 132 -20.36 20.38 12.45
N GLN A 133 -19.39 20.28 11.55
CA GLN A 133 -19.09 19.10 10.73
C GLN A 133 -17.79 18.44 11.18
N TYR A 134 -17.68 17.15 10.90
CA TYR A 134 -16.56 16.31 11.32
C TYR A 134 -15.63 16.01 10.15
N PHE A 135 -14.31 15.99 10.39
CA PHE A 135 -13.31 15.55 9.41
C PHE A 135 -12.49 14.42 10.01
N GLY A 136 -12.47 13.28 9.30
CA GLY A 136 -11.41 12.29 9.48
C GLY A 136 -10.08 12.85 8.97
N GLY A 137 -8.97 12.44 9.60
CA GLY A 137 -7.64 12.71 9.09
C GLY A 137 -7.37 11.92 7.81
N ILE A 138 -6.97 12.60 6.74
CA ILE A 138 -6.68 12.00 5.44
C ILE A 138 -5.16 11.91 5.24
N PRO A 139 -4.55 10.72 5.06
CA PRO A 139 -3.12 10.58 4.81
C PRO A 139 -2.64 11.32 3.56
N ALA A 140 -1.44 11.89 3.60
CA ALA A 140 -0.81 12.58 2.47
C ALA A 140 -0.74 11.73 1.20
N SER A 141 -0.60 10.41 1.36
CA SER A 141 -0.53 9.42 0.27
C SER A 141 -1.85 9.22 -0.47
N PHE A 142 -2.97 9.73 0.04
CA PHE A 142 -4.30 9.65 -0.61
C PHE A 142 -4.57 10.86 -1.53
N ALA A 143 -3.65 11.83 -1.58
CA ALA A 143 -3.76 13.02 -2.40
C ALA A 143 -3.58 12.71 -3.90
N ILE A 144 -4.45 13.27 -4.74
CA ILE A 144 -4.33 13.21 -6.20
C ILE A 144 -3.24 14.17 -6.70
N GLY A 145 -2.46 13.75 -7.69
CA GLY A 145 -1.43 14.52 -8.39
C GLY A 145 -1.69 14.65 -9.88
N ALA A 146 -0.70 15.16 -10.63
CA ALA A 146 -0.84 15.49 -12.04
C ALA A 146 -1.45 14.35 -12.89
N GLY A 147 -2.56 14.65 -13.58
CA GLY A 147 -3.34 13.70 -14.39
C GLY A 147 -4.29 12.80 -13.59
N GLU A 148 -4.24 12.82 -12.26
CA GLU A 148 -5.17 12.13 -11.38
C GLU A 148 -6.38 13.02 -11.05
N LYS A 149 -7.54 12.40 -10.83
CA LYS A 149 -8.79 13.10 -10.51
C LYS A 149 -9.65 12.37 -9.48
N THR A 150 -10.45 13.13 -8.75
CA THR A 150 -11.42 12.65 -7.77
C THR A 150 -12.78 13.33 -7.98
N ARG A 151 -13.79 12.93 -7.22
CA ARG A 151 -15.14 13.49 -7.25
C ARG A 151 -15.64 13.78 -5.84
N ILE A 152 -16.42 14.84 -5.73
CA ILE A 152 -17.26 15.17 -4.58
C ILE A 152 -18.71 15.11 -5.09
N VAL A 153 -19.53 14.30 -4.43
CA VAL A 153 -20.93 14.04 -4.80
C VAL A 153 -21.90 14.86 -3.94
N GLY A 154 -23.20 14.81 -4.25
CA GLY A 154 -24.23 15.45 -3.42
C GLY A 154 -24.12 16.98 -3.38
N VAL A 155 -23.60 17.59 -4.45
CA VAL A 155 -23.52 19.04 -4.59
C VAL A 155 -24.93 19.55 -4.84
N ARG A 156 -25.59 19.99 -3.76
CA ARG A 156 -27.01 20.32 -3.74
C ARG A 156 -27.24 21.79 -3.40
N GLN A 157 -27.78 22.53 -4.37
CA GLN A 157 -28.27 23.90 -4.22
C GLN A 157 -29.56 24.00 -5.06
N THR A 158 -30.72 24.04 -4.41
CA THR A 158 -32.04 23.90 -5.07
C THR A 158 -32.53 25.17 -5.75
N SER A 159 -31.90 26.32 -5.49
CA SER A 159 -32.09 27.56 -6.26
C SER A 159 -30.75 28.23 -6.57
N ALA A 160 -30.71 29.03 -7.63
CA ALA A 160 -29.62 29.98 -7.88
C ALA A 160 -29.70 31.17 -6.91
N ASN A 161 -30.89 31.46 -6.35
CA ASN A 161 -31.04 32.40 -5.25
C ASN A 161 -30.71 31.69 -3.92
N LYS A 162 -29.64 32.14 -3.27
CA LYS A 162 -29.20 31.64 -1.96
C LYS A 162 -30.28 31.71 -0.87
N ALA A 163 -31.18 32.69 -0.92
CA ALA A 163 -32.25 32.87 0.08
C ALA A 163 -33.40 31.85 -0.07
N GLU A 164 -33.52 31.20 -1.22
CA GLU A 164 -34.58 30.22 -1.54
C GLU A 164 -34.08 28.78 -1.54
N SER A 165 -32.76 28.57 -1.64
CA SER A 165 -32.16 27.24 -1.71
C SER A 165 -32.13 26.58 -0.34
N ASP A 166 -32.57 25.32 -0.26
CA ASP A 166 -32.55 24.52 0.98
C ASP A 166 -31.12 24.34 1.53
N PHE A 167 -30.16 24.17 0.62
CA PHE A 167 -28.76 23.91 0.90
C PHE A 167 -27.85 24.89 0.17
N ARG A 168 -26.66 25.09 0.72
CA ARG A 168 -25.50 25.72 0.07
C ARG A 168 -24.35 24.74 0.08
N PHE A 169 -23.49 24.80 -0.92
CA PHE A 169 -22.31 23.93 -1.00
C PHE A 169 -21.02 24.74 -1.04
N ASN A 170 -20.01 24.29 -0.32
CA ASN A 170 -18.62 24.72 -0.48
C ASN A 170 -17.77 23.55 -0.95
N VAL A 171 -16.87 23.79 -1.88
CA VAL A 171 -15.81 22.86 -2.27
C VAL A 171 -14.47 23.44 -1.83
N GLY A 172 -13.54 22.58 -1.44
CA GLY A 172 -12.19 22.99 -1.09
C GLY A 172 -11.14 21.91 -1.35
N VAL A 173 -9.89 22.36 -1.34
CA VAL A 173 -8.68 21.56 -1.58
C VAL A 173 -7.54 22.00 -0.67
N VAL A 174 -6.58 21.11 -0.42
CA VAL A 174 -5.34 21.39 0.33
C VAL A 174 -4.15 20.88 -0.45
N GLU A 175 -3.13 21.70 -0.67
CA GLU A 175 -1.86 21.29 -1.29
C GLU A 175 -0.95 20.55 -0.27
N THR A 176 -0.54 19.32 -0.61
CA THR A 176 0.05 18.36 0.35
C THR A 176 1.56 18.12 0.20
N THR A 177 2.20 18.67 -0.83
CA THR A 177 3.63 18.41 -1.15
C THR A 177 4.54 19.59 -0.83
N GLY A 178 4.03 20.82 -0.87
CA GLY A 178 4.81 22.06 -0.81
C GLY A 178 5.19 22.59 -2.20
N ASN A 179 4.57 22.11 -3.27
CA ASN A 179 4.78 22.55 -4.64
C ASN A 179 3.50 23.17 -5.21
N GLY A 180 3.64 24.19 -6.05
CA GLY A 180 2.48 24.76 -6.74
C GLY A 180 1.84 23.77 -7.72
N CYS A 181 0.53 23.86 -7.88
CA CYS A 181 -0.24 23.10 -8.87
C CYS A 181 -1.45 23.87 -9.39
N THR A 182 -1.92 23.46 -10.56
CA THR A 182 -3.19 23.88 -11.15
C THR A 182 -4.20 22.76 -10.97
N VAL A 183 -5.37 23.10 -10.43
CA VAL A 183 -6.48 22.19 -10.18
C VAL A 183 -7.68 22.67 -10.99
N THR A 184 -8.16 21.84 -11.90
CA THR A 184 -9.37 22.10 -12.67
C THR A 184 -10.57 21.50 -11.95
N LEU A 185 -11.56 22.33 -11.65
CA LEU A 185 -12.84 21.94 -11.06
C LEU A 185 -13.90 21.94 -12.16
N ARG A 186 -14.53 20.77 -12.41
CA ARG A 186 -15.66 20.64 -13.34
C ARG A 186 -16.93 20.35 -12.58
N LEU A 187 -17.94 21.19 -12.77
CA LEU A 187 -19.28 20.92 -12.30
C LEU A 187 -19.94 19.94 -13.27
N LEU A 188 -20.41 18.79 -12.76
CA LEU A 188 -21.12 17.76 -13.51
C LEU A 188 -22.59 17.73 -13.07
N ASP A 189 -23.51 17.56 -14.02
CA ASP A 189 -24.93 17.35 -13.73
C ASP A 189 -25.24 15.94 -13.19
N ALA A 190 -26.53 15.67 -12.95
CA ALA A 190 -27.00 14.38 -12.45
C ALA A 190 -26.75 13.20 -13.43
N SER A 191 -26.54 13.45 -14.72
CA SER A 191 -26.12 12.43 -15.70
C SER A 191 -24.60 12.22 -15.73
N GLY A 192 -23.84 13.09 -15.09
CA GLY A 192 -22.37 13.13 -15.12
C GLY A 192 -21.80 13.95 -16.28
N ALA A 193 -22.63 14.70 -17.02
CA ALA A 193 -22.17 15.58 -18.10
C ALA A 193 -21.58 16.88 -17.53
N PRO A 194 -20.44 17.38 -18.06
CA PRO A 194 -19.85 18.64 -17.60
C PRO A 194 -20.70 19.84 -18.05
N VAL A 195 -21.12 20.67 -17.09
CA VAL A 195 -21.93 21.87 -17.32
C VAL A 195 -21.16 23.17 -17.12
N ALA A 196 -20.12 23.17 -16.28
CA ALA A 196 -19.23 24.32 -16.08
C ALA A 196 -17.82 23.86 -15.67
N THR A 197 -16.82 24.74 -15.81
CA THR A 197 -15.42 24.46 -15.46
C THR A 197 -14.71 25.74 -15.01
N THR A 198 -13.80 25.61 -14.05
CA THR A 198 -12.96 26.72 -13.55
C THR A 198 -11.65 26.16 -13.00
N ASP A 199 -10.58 26.97 -13.04
CA ASP A 199 -9.23 26.57 -12.63
C ASP A 199 -8.78 27.32 -11.37
N TRP A 200 -8.17 26.58 -10.44
CA TRP A 200 -7.48 27.11 -9.27
C TRP A 200 -5.98 26.85 -9.39
N ASN A 201 -5.20 27.93 -9.42
CA ASN A 201 -3.77 27.84 -9.14
C ASN A 201 -3.57 27.91 -7.62
N LEU A 202 -2.86 26.92 -7.08
CA LEU A 202 -2.51 26.81 -5.67
C LEU A 202 -1.01 27.02 -5.49
N GLY A 203 -0.63 27.78 -4.48
CA GLY A 203 0.75 27.84 -4.01
C GLY A 203 1.13 26.70 -3.05
N PRO A 204 2.41 26.59 -2.70
CA PRO A 204 2.90 25.67 -1.67
C PRO A 204 2.06 25.71 -0.39
N ARG A 205 1.56 24.55 0.05
CA ARG A 205 0.82 24.36 1.30
C ARG A 205 -0.41 25.26 1.48
N GLU A 206 -1.02 25.70 0.37
CA GLU A 206 -2.26 26.46 0.37
C GLU A 206 -3.47 25.56 0.70
N GLN A 207 -4.36 26.05 1.56
CA GLN A 207 -5.75 25.59 1.61
C GLN A 207 -6.60 26.52 0.75
N ARG A 208 -7.57 26.01 0.01
CA ARG A 208 -8.53 26.83 -0.72
C ARG A 208 -9.93 26.27 -0.56
N GLN A 209 -10.91 27.15 -0.36
CA GLN A 209 -12.32 26.78 -0.24
C GLN A 209 -13.18 27.93 -0.76
N GLN A 210 -14.22 27.62 -1.54
CA GLN A 210 -15.15 28.59 -2.11
C GLN A 210 -16.57 28.02 -2.22
N SER A 211 -17.59 28.88 -2.28
CA SER A 211 -18.96 28.42 -2.53
C SER A 211 -19.14 28.01 -3.99
N VAL A 212 -19.94 26.97 -4.23
CA VAL A 212 -20.29 26.49 -5.57
C VAL A 212 -21.09 27.55 -6.35
N TRP A 213 -21.87 28.40 -5.68
CA TRP A 213 -22.49 29.57 -6.33
C TRP A 213 -21.45 30.57 -6.85
N ASP A 214 -20.44 30.92 -6.07
CA ASP A 214 -19.41 31.88 -6.51
C ASP A 214 -18.58 31.35 -7.68
N LEU A 215 -18.45 30.02 -7.79
CA LEU A 215 -17.70 29.35 -8.86
C LEU A 215 -18.49 29.21 -10.17
N PHE A 216 -19.78 28.90 -10.09
CA PHE A 216 -20.55 28.47 -11.27
C PHE A 216 -21.89 29.21 -11.49
N GLN A 217 -22.34 30.01 -10.52
CA GLN A 217 -23.54 30.87 -10.59
C GLN A 217 -24.83 30.17 -11.05
N ALA A 218 -24.96 28.87 -10.75
CA ALA A 218 -26.06 28.02 -11.18
C ALA A 218 -26.84 27.42 -9.99
N ALA A 219 -28.10 27.06 -10.24
CA ALA A 219 -28.80 26.09 -9.42
C ALA A 219 -28.18 24.71 -9.69
N THR A 220 -27.89 23.95 -8.64
CA THR A 220 -27.24 22.63 -8.76
C THR A 220 -28.03 21.61 -7.94
N PRO A 221 -29.24 21.21 -8.35
CA PRO A 221 -29.91 20.05 -7.79
C PRO A 221 -29.11 18.80 -8.22
N ASP A 222 -28.58 18.07 -7.23
CA ASP A 222 -28.00 16.73 -7.40
C ASP A 222 -26.82 16.65 -8.40
N HIS A 223 -25.91 17.60 -8.30
CA HIS A 223 -24.67 17.68 -9.09
C HIS A 223 -23.47 17.02 -8.39
N GLN A 224 -22.34 16.95 -9.11
CA GLN A 224 -21.03 16.53 -8.61
C GLN A 224 -19.98 17.60 -8.98
N VAL A 225 -18.90 17.71 -8.21
CA VAL A 225 -17.68 18.39 -8.67
C VAL A 225 -16.61 17.32 -8.92
N GLU A 226 -16.09 17.27 -10.15
CA GLU A 226 -14.86 16.55 -10.47
C GLU A 226 -13.66 17.49 -10.28
N ILE A 227 -12.62 17.01 -9.61
CA ILE A 227 -11.41 17.76 -9.27
C ILE A 227 -10.22 17.02 -9.87
N GLU A 228 -9.51 17.65 -10.80
CA GLU A 228 -8.34 17.10 -11.49
C GLU A 228 -7.12 18.00 -11.29
N VAL A 229 -5.95 17.42 -11.03
CA VAL A 229 -4.69 18.20 -11.04
C VAL A 229 -4.15 18.23 -12.46
N THR A 230 -4.29 19.37 -13.14
CA THR A 230 -3.98 19.53 -14.57
C THR A 230 -2.60 20.15 -14.82
N GLY A 231 -1.91 20.66 -13.80
CA GLY A 231 -0.58 21.24 -13.95
C GLY A 231 0.23 21.32 -12.66
N GLY A 232 1.55 21.46 -12.80
CA GLY A 232 2.51 21.51 -11.69
C GLY A 232 2.87 20.14 -11.11
N SER A 233 3.57 20.15 -9.97
CA SER A 233 4.01 18.95 -9.25
C SER A 233 3.38 18.79 -7.86
N GLY A 234 2.50 19.72 -7.48
CA GLY A 234 1.67 19.61 -6.29
C GLY A 234 0.72 18.41 -6.32
N LYS A 235 0.27 17.99 -5.14
CA LYS A 235 -0.83 17.04 -4.96
C LYS A 235 -1.88 17.67 -4.05
N VAL A 236 -3.15 17.28 -4.21
CA VAL A 236 -4.26 17.81 -3.41
C VAL A 236 -5.14 16.75 -2.78
N ILE A 237 -5.61 17.06 -1.57
CA ILE A 237 -6.75 16.42 -0.92
C ILE A 237 -7.95 17.36 -1.09
N ALA A 238 -9.08 16.83 -1.58
CA ALA A 238 -10.31 17.60 -1.80
C ALA A 238 -11.38 17.26 -0.76
N PHE A 239 -12.30 18.18 -0.52
CA PHE A 239 -13.46 17.98 0.36
C PHE A 239 -14.62 18.91 -0.01
N GLY A 240 -15.83 18.50 0.36
CA GLY A 240 -17.05 19.28 0.28
C GLY A 240 -17.63 19.58 1.65
N SER A 241 -18.46 20.62 1.71
CA SER A 241 -19.32 20.91 2.86
C SER A 241 -20.69 21.30 2.33
N SER A 242 -21.69 20.46 2.59
CA SER A 242 -23.10 20.75 2.34
C SER A 242 -23.70 21.35 3.61
N ILE A 243 -24.36 22.51 3.53
CA ILE A 243 -24.91 23.19 4.70
C ILE A 243 -26.36 23.55 4.45
N ALA A 244 -27.26 23.18 5.36
CA ALA A 244 -28.67 23.58 5.29
C ALA A 244 -28.80 25.08 5.59
N ASN A 245 -29.41 25.86 4.69
CA ASN A 245 -29.49 27.32 4.84
C ASN A 245 -30.46 27.76 5.95
N GLY A 246 -31.44 26.94 6.31
CA GLY A 246 -32.41 27.26 7.37
C GLY A 246 -31.86 27.07 8.79
N SER A 247 -30.84 26.23 8.99
CA SER A 247 -30.31 25.85 10.32
C SER A 247 -28.81 26.08 10.50
N ASP A 248 -28.11 26.44 9.42
CA ASP A 248 -26.64 26.48 9.30
C ASP A 248 -25.93 25.16 9.66
N ASP A 249 -26.66 24.03 9.67
CA ASP A 249 -26.13 22.71 10.03
C ASP A 249 -25.31 22.11 8.87
N PRO A 250 -24.00 21.86 9.06
CA PRO A 250 -23.11 21.42 7.99
C PRO A 250 -22.80 19.91 8.05
N SER A 251 -22.69 19.31 6.88
CA SER A 251 -22.22 17.93 6.66
C SER A 251 -21.00 17.93 5.74
N THR A 252 -19.94 17.26 6.18
CA THR A 252 -18.76 16.98 5.37
C THR A 252 -19.12 16.01 4.24
N VAL A 253 -18.62 16.28 3.04
CA VAL A 253 -18.58 15.30 1.95
C VAL A 253 -17.13 15.02 1.62
N GLU A 254 -16.71 13.77 1.67
CA GLU A 254 -15.34 13.37 1.38
C GLU A 254 -15.10 13.32 -0.13
N MET A 255 -13.84 13.45 -0.54
CA MET A 255 -13.42 13.08 -1.89
C MET A 255 -13.54 11.57 -2.09
N HIS A 256 -13.84 11.13 -3.31
CA HIS A 256 -13.77 9.71 -3.66
C HIS A 256 -12.31 9.22 -3.58
N PHE A 257 -12.03 8.34 -2.62
CA PHE A 257 -10.73 7.67 -2.50
C PHE A 257 -10.58 6.58 -3.58
N ALA A 258 -9.34 6.23 -3.93
CA ALA A 258 -9.11 5.14 -4.88
C ALA A 258 -9.40 3.78 -4.22
N ASP A 259 -10.06 2.87 -4.96
CA ASP A 259 -10.46 1.55 -4.45
C ASP A 259 -9.27 0.76 -3.87
N SER A 260 -8.07 0.92 -4.43
CA SER A 260 -6.83 0.31 -3.95
C SER A 260 -6.44 0.69 -2.52
N LEU A 261 -6.91 1.84 -2.02
CA LEU A 261 -6.71 2.30 -0.63
C LEU A 261 -7.69 1.63 0.34
N LEU A 262 -8.80 1.10 -0.18
CA LEU A 262 -9.85 0.37 0.54
C LEU A 262 -9.70 -1.16 0.35
N ALA A 263 -8.76 -1.58 -0.51
CA ALA A 263 -8.63 -2.94 -1.03
C ALA A 263 -7.83 -3.92 -0.15
N GLU A 264 -7.37 -3.55 1.06
CA GLU A 264 -6.67 -4.53 1.92
C GLU A 264 -7.54 -5.73 2.34
N ASN A 265 -8.87 -5.66 2.14
CA ASN A 265 -9.78 -6.80 2.24
C ASN A 265 -10.49 -7.16 0.91
N SER A 266 -10.06 -6.57 -0.22
CA SER A 266 -10.43 -7.07 -1.55
C SER A 266 -9.49 -8.20 -1.93
N THR A 267 -10.04 -9.35 -2.27
CA THR A 267 -9.30 -10.59 -2.61
C THR A 267 -8.57 -10.54 -3.98
N GLY A 268 -8.20 -9.33 -4.45
CA GLY A 268 -7.69 -9.06 -5.77
C GLY A 268 -6.49 -8.11 -5.81
N GLY A 269 -5.28 -8.66 -5.65
CA GLY A 269 -4.13 -8.18 -6.44
C GLY A 269 -3.27 -7.04 -5.89
N SER A 270 -2.78 -7.13 -4.65
CA SER A 270 -1.57 -6.38 -4.24
C SER A 270 -0.66 -7.19 -3.29
N GLY A 271 -0.30 -8.41 -3.68
CA GLY A 271 0.88 -9.06 -3.12
C GLY A 271 2.16 -8.36 -3.60
N THR A 272 3.28 -8.55 -2.90
CA THR A 272 4.59 -8.01 -3.30
C THR A 272 5.11 -8.56 -4.65
N ILE A 273 4.45 -9.60 -5.18
CA ILE A 273 4.68 -10.18 -6.51
C ILE A 273 3.55 -9.69 -7.42
N THR A 274 3.86 -8.85 -8.40
CA THR A 274 2.91 -8.30 -9.39
C THR A 274 2.66 -9.25 -10.58
N GLY A 275 3.43 -10.33 -10.68
CA GLY A 275 3.20 -11.40 -11.64
C GLY A 275 4.36 -12.39 -11.69
N VAL A 276 4.10 -13.56 -12.27
CA VAL A 276 5.08 -14.62 -12.53
C VAL A 276 5.02 -14.97 -14.00
N THR A 277 6.10 -14.69 -14.74
CA THR A 277 6.28 -15.13 -16.13
C THR A 277 7.12 -16.41 -16.13
N ALA A 278 6.59 -17.49 -16.68
CA ALA A 278 7.32 -18.74 -16.82
C ALA A 278 8.46 -18.60 -17.84
N GLY A 279 9.68 -19.01 -17.47
CA GLY A 279 10.81 -19.11 -18.38
C GLY A 279 10.79 -20.40 -19.21
N GLN A 280 11.74 -20.54 -20.15
CA GLN A 280 11.89 -21.77 -20.94
C GLN A 280 12.09 -22.99 -20.03
N GLY A 281 11.28 -24.04 -20.23
CA GLY A 281 11.27 -25.23 -19.36
C GLY A 281 10.31 -25.15 -18.17
N LEU A 282 9.53 -24.07 -18.03
CA LEU A 282 8.42 -23.93 -17.08
C LEU A 282 7.12 -23.61 -17.84
N THR A 283 5.97 -23.85 -17.22
CA THR A 283 4.64 -23.52 -17.78
C THR A 283 3.70 -23.00 -16.68
N GLY A 284 2.67 -22.25 -17.05
CA GLY A 284 1.81 -21.55 -16.09
C GLY A 284 2.33 -20.15 -15.78
N GLY A 285 2.23 -19.74 -14.51
CA GLY A 285 2.41 -18.34 -14.10
C GLY A 285 1.09 -17.57 -14.08
N GLY A 286 1.15 -16.24 -14.01
CA GLY A 286 -0.03 -15.38 -13.95
C GLY A 286 0.25 -14.02 -13.30
N THR A 287 -0.69 -13.08 -13.47
CA THR A 287 -0.63 -11.71 -12.93
C THR A 287 -1.70 -11.43 -11.87
N SER A 288 -2.56 -12.41 -11.57
CA SER A 288 -3.63 -12.30 -10.57
C SER A 288 -4.14 -13.68 -10.12
N GLY A 289 -4.79 -13.75 -8.96
CA GLY A 289 -5.37 -14.98 -8.42
C GLY A 289 -4.33 -15.99 -7.92
N ASN A 290 -4.75 -17.25 -7.78
CA ASN A 290 -3.83 -18.34 -7.44
C ASN A 290 -2.93 -18.66 -8.62
N VAL A 291 -1.62 -18.44 -8.46
CA VAL A 291 -0.62 -18.72 -9.48
C VAL A 291 -0.10 -20.15 -9.34
N THR A 292 -0.25 -20.96 -10.38
CA THR A 292 0.40 -22.27 -10.50
C THR A 292 1.54 -22.19 -11.51
N LEU A 293 2.72 -22.65 -11.12
CA LEU A 293 3.90 -22.72 -11.99
C LEU A 293 4.41 -24.16 -11.99
N ASN A 294 4.38 -24.79 -13.16
CA ASN A 294 4.73 -26.20 -13.35
C ASN A 294 6.09 -26.31 -14.06
N VAL A 295 6.89 -27.32 -13.68
CA VAL A 295 8.10 -27.67 -14.44
C VAL A 295 7.71 -28.42 -15.71
N GLY A 296 8.22 -27.97 -16.85
CA GLY A 296 8.04 -28.63 -18.14
C GLY A 296 8.87 -29.90 -18.23
N ALA A 297 8.30 -31.03 -17.82
CA ALA A 297 8.95 -32.34 -17.89
C ALA A 297 9.23 -32.76 -19.34
N GLY A 298 10.45 -32.48 -19.81
CA GLY A 298 11.02 -33.13 -21.00
C GLY A 298 11.41 -34.59 -20.71
N PRO A 299 11.86 -35.36 -21.71
CA PRO A 299 12.15 -36.79 -21.56
C PRO A 299 13.26 -37.14 -20.55
N GLY A 300 14.04 -36.15 -20.09
CA GLY A 300 15.12 -36.33 -19.12
C GLY A 300 14.73 -36.32 -17.64
N ILE A 301 13.56 -35.76 -17.29
CA ILE A 301 13.16 -35.54 -15.89
C ILE A 301 11.73 -36.03 -15.62
N THR A 302 11.49 -36.53 -14.40
CA THR A 302 10.14 -36.75 -13.86
C THR A 302 9.80 -35.61 -12.91
N VAL A 303 8.54 -35.19 -12.94
CA VAL A 303 7.99 -34.12 -12.10
C VAL A 303 6.71 -34.64 -11.47
N ASP A 304 6.78 -34.89 -10.16
CA ASP A 304 5.65 -35.23 -9.31
C ASP A 304 5.30 -34.02 -8.42
N ALA A 305 4.23 -34.12 -7.62
CA ALA A 305 3.72 -33.00 -6.83
C ALA A 305 4.77 -32.35 -5.90
N ASP A 306 5.63 -33.16 -5.28
CA ASP A 306 6.62 -32.72 -4.27
C ASP A 306 8.08 -33.05 -4.65
N THR A 307 8.33 -33.67 -5.83
CA THR A 307 9.66 -34.12 -6.22
C THR A 307 9.94 -33.93 -7.72
N VAL A 308 11.15 -33.46 -8.02
CA VAL A 308 11.71 -33.47 -9.37
C VAL A 308 12.90 -34.44 -9.39
N GLY A 309 12.90 -35.38 -10.32
CA GLY A 309 13.91 -36.43 -10.43
C GLY A 309 14.43 -36.60 -11.85
N VAL A 310 15.49 -37.40 -11.99
CA VAL A 310 15.93 -37.90 -13.31
C VAL A 310 14.94 -38.97 -13.75
N ALA A 311 14.39 -38.85 -14.96
CA ALA A 311 13.46 -39.84 -15.47
C ALA A 311 14.15 -41.20 -15.65
N THR A 312 13.38 -42.29 -15.53
CA THR A 312 13.87 -43.62 -15.91
C THR A 312 14.26 -43.61 -17.39
N ASN A 313 15.52 -43.97 -17.71
CA ASN A 313 16.13 -43.82 -19.03
C ASN A 313 16.23 -42.37 -19.56
N GLY A 314 16.00 -41.36 -18.72
CA GLY A 314 16.04 -39.95 -19.09
C GLY A 314 17.42 -39.44 -19.48
N ILE A 315 18.49 -40.12 -19.05
CA ILE A 315 19.86 -39.86 -19.49
C ILE A 315 20.23 -40.84 -20.61
N THR A 316 20.31 -40.33 -21.83
CA THR A 316 20.71 -41.10 -23.02
C THR A 316 22.22 -41.01 -23.26
N ALA A 317 22.79 -41.94 -24.05
CA ALA A 317 24.21 -41.92 -24.37
C ALA A 317 24.67 -40.62 -25.08
N SER A 318 23.78 -39.95 -25.82
CA SER A 318 24.02 -38.63 -26.41
C SER A 318 24.02 -37.47 -25.41
N MET A 319 23.39 -37.63 -24.24
CA MET A 319 23.38 -36.63 -23.17
C MET A 319 24.57 -36.77 -22.21
N LEU A 320 25.16 -37.96 -22.12
CA LEU A 320 26.43 -38.18 -21.43
C LEU A 320 27.59 -37.53 -22.21
N GLN A 321 28.66 -37.17 -21.52
CA GLN A 321 29.94 -36.86 -22.17
C GLN A 321 30.65 -38.18 -22.55
N ASP A 322 31.48 -38.20 -23.60
CA ASP A 322 32.16 -39.42 -24.10
C ASP A 322 33.06 -40.12 -23.06
N SER A 323 33.42 -39.39 -22.01
CA SER A 323 34.21 -39.83 -20.85
C SER A 323 33.37 -40.31 -19.66
N ALA A 324 32.07 -39.97 -19.58
CA ALA A 324 31.28 -40.09 -18.35
C ALA A 324 30.71 -41.50 -18.15
N ALA A 325 30.12 -42.04 -19.22
CA ALA A 325 30.19 -43.46 -19.48
C ALA A 325 31.03 -43.60 -20.72
N VAL A 326 31.78 -44.68 -20.77
CA VAL A 326 32.27 -45.22 -22.02
C VAL A 326 30.88 -45.61 -22.71
N LYS A 327 30.59 -45.20 -23.96
CA LYS A 327 29.37 -45.42 -24.80
C LYS A 327 29.38 -46.48 -25.95
N SER A 328 30.48 -46.75 -26.67
CA SER A 328 30.64 -47.75 -27.78
C SER A 328 32.12 -48.05 -28.13
N LEU A 329 32.54 -49.28 -28.45
CA LEU A 329 33.95 -49.73 -28.26
C LEU A 329 34.92 -49.64 -29.49
N ASN A 330 35.96 -48.78 -29.36
CA ASN A 330 37.19 -48.51 -30.16
C ASN A 330 37.05 -47.59 -31.39
N GLY A 331 37.17 -46.26 -31.26
CA GLY A 331 36.16 -45.39 -30.64
C GLY A 331 35.89 -45.53 -29.14
N LEU A 332 36.86 -46.02 -28.33
CA LEU A 332 36.67 -46.72 -27.02
C LEU A 332 35.87 -45.94 -26.02
N THR A 333 34.58 -46.14 -26.15
CA THR A 333 33.59 -45.93 -25.15
C THR A 333 32.93 -47.38 -24.96
N GLY A 334 31.88 -47.71 -24.17
CA GLY A 334 31.56 -49.03 -23.54
C GLY A 334 31.76 -49.10 -22.00
N ASN A 335 32.46 -50.10 -21.48
CA ASN A 335 33.38 -49.98 -20.33
C ASN A 335 34.60 -50.81 -20.77
N VAL A 336 35.83 -50.44 -20.39
CA VAL A 336 37.00 -50.95 -21.12
C VAL A 336 37.35 -52.39 -20.74
N ASN A 337 37.39 -53.28 -21.73
CA ASN A 337 37.87 -54.66 -21.57
C ASN A 337 39.39 -54.70 -21.46
N LEU A 338 39.89 -55.47 -20.50
CA LEU A 338 41.32 -55.62 -20.22
C LEU A 338 41.73 -57.08 -20.44
N VAL A 339 42.70 -57.31 -21.32
CA VAL A 339 43.19 -58.66 -21.68
C VAL A 339 44.63 -58.84 -21.22
N ALA A 340 44.92 -59.97 -20.60
CA ALA A 340 46.23 -60.29 -20.07
C ALA A 340 47.16 -60.78 -21.20
N GLY A 341 48.37 -60.22 -21.29
CA GLY A 341 49.44 -60.79 -22.13
C GLY A 341 50.01 -62.08 -21.51
N SER A 342 50.87 -62.81 -22.22
CA SER A 342 51.35 -64.15 -21.80
C SER A 342 52.14 -64.21 -20.49
N ASN A 343 52.72 -63.09 -20.03
CA ASN A 343 53.37 -62.97 -18.73
C ASN A 343 52.46 -62.36 -17.65
N VAL A 344 51.19 -62.10 -17.97
CA VAL A 344 50.23 -61.34 -17.17
C VAL A 344 48.98 -62.19 -16.91
N SER A 345 48.33 -62.02 -15.76
CA SER A 345 46.96 -62.46 -15.50
C SER A 345 46.06 -61.27 -15.22
N ILE A 346 44.75 -61.41 -15.47
CA ILE A 346 43.72 -60.42 -15.12
C ILE A 346 42.57 -61.19 -14.46
N THR A 347 42.29 -60.84 -13.19
CA THR A 347 41.56 -61.72 -12.25
C THR A 347 40.49 -60.91 -11.50
N PRO A 348 39.23 -60.92 -11.95
CA PRO A 348 38.15 -60.22 -11.26
C PRO A 348 37.82 -60.81 -9.88
N SER A 349 37.51 -59.94 -8.90
CA SER A 349 36.98 -60.30 -7.58
C SER A 349 36.15 -59.14 -7.01
N GLY A 350 34.83 -59.29 -6.98
CA GLY A 350 33.89 -58.20 -6.64
C GLY A 350 33.94 -57.06 -7.67
N GLN A 351 34.05 -55.81 -7.21
CA GLN A 351 34.34 -54.66 -8.08
C GLN A 351 35.84 -54.48 -8.39
N THR A 352 36.71 -55.42 -7.97
CA THR A 352 38.15 -55.37 -8.25
C THR A 352 38.48 -56.18 -9.49
N ILE A 353 39.41 -55.70 -10.32
CA ILE A 353 40.05 -56.49 -11.39
C ILE A 353 41.55 -56.55 -11.07
N THR A 354 42.03 -57.71 -10.60
CA THR A 354 43.42 -57.91 -10.14
C THR A 354 44.33 -58.36 -11.29
N ILE A 355 45.28 -57.51 -11.66
CA ILE A 355 46.26 -57.79 -12.73
C ILE A 355 47.57 -58.26 -12.07
N SER A 356 48.16 -59.39 -12.49
CA SER A 356 49.40 -59.95 -11.90
C SER A 356 50.38 -60.40 -12.98
N ALA A 357 51.66 -60.67 -12.65
CA ALA A 357 52.66 -61.13 -13.61
C ALA A 357 53.74 -62.03 -12.98
N THR A 358 54.35 -62.93 -13.76
CA THR A 358 55.36 -63.90 -13.28
C THR A 358 56.80 -63.43 -13.59
N PRO A 359 57.75 -63.47 -12.63
CA PRO A 359 59.14 -63.10 -12.89
C PRO A 359 59.89 -64.17 -13.70
N GLY A 360 60.70 -63.75 -14.67
CA GLY A 360 61.55 -64.64 -15.46
C GLY A 360 62.69 -65.27 -14.64
N GLY A 361 62.94 -66.56 -14.85
CA GLY A 361 63.98 -67.30 -14.13
C GLY A 361 65.40 -66.84 -14.49
N GLY A 362 66.22 -66.53 -13.47
CA GLY A 362 67.63 -66.19 -13.65
C GLY A 362 68.47 -67.42 -14.03
N GLY A 363 68.98 -67.46 -15.27
CA GLY A 363 69.88 -68.51 -15.74
C GLY A 363 71.31 -68.30 -15.29
N VAL A 364 71.86 -69.25 -14.52
CA VAL A 364 73.27 -69.26 -14.08
C VAL A 364 74.21 -69.51 -15.25
N VAL A 365 75.27 -68.69 -15.35
CA VAL A 365 76.36 -68.88 -16.32
C VAL A 365 77.16 -70.13 -15.98
N THR A 366 77.17 -71.11 -16.88
CA THR A 366 78.17 -72.19 -16.88
C THR A 366 78.93 -72.19 -18.20
N SER A 367 80.10 -71.55 -18.18
CA SER A 367 81.08 -71.68 -19.26
C SER A 367 81.75 -73.05 -19.23
N ARG A 368 82.39 -73.41 -20.36
CA ARG A 368 83.55 -74.31 -20.58
C ARG A 368 83.31 -75.23 -21.80
N ARG A 369 84.35 -75.63 -22.55
CA ARG A 369 85.79 -75.36 -22.38
C ARG A 369 86.50 -75.29 -23.72
#